data_AF-L5KFN4-F1
#
_entry.id   AF-L5KFN4-F1
#
_cell.length_a   1.000
_cell.length_b   1.000
_cell.length_c   1.000
_cell.angle_alpha   90.00
_cell.angle_beta   90.00
_cell.angle_gamma   90.00
#
_symmetry.space_group_name_H-M   'P 1'
#
loop_
_entity.id
_entity.type
_entity.pdbx_description
1 polymer ?
#
loop_
_entity_poly.entity_id
_entity_poly.type
_entity_poly.pdbx_seq_one_letter_code
_entity_poly.pdbx_strand_id
1 'polypeptide(L)'
;MKAINDGFRLPTPMDCPSAIYQLMMQCWQQERARRPKFADIVSILDKLIRAPDSLKTLADFDPRVSIRLPSTSGSEGVPFRTVSEWLESIKMQQYTEHFLAAGYTAIEKVVQMTNE
;
A
#
# COMPACT_ATOMS: atom_id res chain seq x y z
N MET A 1 4.46 -25.30 -3.56
CA MET A 1 5.05 -23.94 -3.73
C MET A 1 4.67 -23.22 -5.03
N LYS A 2 3.81 -23.79 -5.91
CA LYS A 2 3.43 -23.15 -7.18
C LYS A 2 2.64 -21.85 -7.00
N ALA A 3 1.66 -21.83 -6.09
CA ALA A 3 0.83 -20.65 -5.84
C ALA A 3 1.62 -19.38 -5.46
N ILE A 4 2.63 -19.49 -4.59
CA ILE A 4 3.43 -18.33 -4.16
C ILE A 4 4.28 -17.78 -5.31
N ASN A 5 4.90 -18.68 -6.09
CA ASN A 5 5.72 -18.32 -7.25
C ASN A 5 4.89 -17.67 -8.37
N ASP A 6 3.63 -18.09 -8.51
CA ASP A 6 2.68 -17.54 -9.48
C ASP A 6 1.98 -16.26 -8.97
N GLY A 7 2.40 -15.70 -7.82
CA GLY A 7 1.92 -14.42 -7.30
C GLY A 7 0.59 -14.50 -6.53
N PHE A 8 0.02 -15.69 -6.35
CA PHE A 8 -1.21 -15.86 -5.58
C PHE A 8 -0.97 -15.57 -4.10
N ARG A 9 -1.93 -14.88 -3.48
CA ARG A 9 -1.93 -14.52 -2.05
C ARG A 9 -3.23 -14.90 -1.38
N LEU A 10 -3.17 -15.05 -0.06
CA LEU A 10 -4.33 -15.37 0.76
C LEU A 10 -5.36 -14.24 0.68
N PRO A 11 -6.67 -14.56 0.59
CA PRO A 11 -7.73 -13.57 0.61
C PRO A 11 -7.84 -12.90 1.97
N THR A 12 -8.58 -11.80 2.02
CA THR A 12 -8.92 -11.09 3.25
C THR A 12 -9.62 -12.03 4.23
N PRO A 13 -9.19 -12.12 5.50
CA PRO A 13 -9.98 -12.77 6.54
C PRO A 13 -11.32 -12.08 6.77
N MET A 14 -12.30 -12.80 7.31
CA MET A 14 -13.58 -12.22 7.75
C MET A 14 -13.32 -11.15 8.83
N ASP A 15 -14.06 -10.04 8.77
CA ASP A 15 -13.97 -8.90 9.71
C ASP A 15 -12.57 -8.29 9.85
N CYS A 16 -11.72 -8.43 8.82
CA CYS A 16 -10.38 -7.84 8.84
C CYS A 16 -10.41 -6.36 8.41
N PRO A 17 -9.83 -5.46 9.22
CA PRO A 17 -9.63 -4.07 8.82
C PRO A 17 -8.78 -3.97 7.55
N SER A 18 -9.16 -3.07 6.64
CA SER A 18 -8.50 -2.85 5.37
C SER A 18 -7.01 -2.51 5.55
N ALA A 19 -6.67 -1.66 6.51
CA ALA A 19 -5.29 -1.31 6.82
C ALA A 19 -4.44 -2.52 7.27
N ILE A 20 -5.04 -3.48 7.98
CA ILE A 20 -4.35 -4.69 8.45
C ILE A 20 -4.11 -5.64 7.28
N TYR A 21 -5.11 -5.84 6.42
CA TYR A 21 -4.96 -6.68 5.24
C TYR A 21 -3.93 -6.10 4.25
N GLN A 22 -3.91 -4.78 4.07
CA GLN A 22 -2.87 -4.10 3.29
C GLN A 22 -1.46 -4.34 3.84
N LEU A 23 -1.28 -4.29 5.17
CA LEU A 23 0.00 -4.61 5.81
C LEU A 23 0.40 -6.07 5.55
N MET A 24 -0.54 -7.02 5.57
CA MET A 24 -0.27 -8.41 5.19
C MET A 24 0.21 -8.54 3.74
N MET A 25 -0.42 -7.84 2.79
CA MET A 25 0.02 -7.81 1.38
C MET A 25 1.45 -7.28 1.25
N GLN A 26 1.78 -6.21 1.96
CA GLN A 26 3.14 -5.64 1.97
C GLN A 26 4.18 -6.63 2.49
N CYS A 27 3.84 -7.42 3.51
CA CYS A 27 4.70 -8.48 4.02
C CYS A 27 4.86 -9.63 3.01
N TRP A 28 3.85 -9.87 2.16
CA TRP A 28 3.86 -10.92 1.14
C TRP A 28 4.36 -10.47 -0.23
N GLN A 29 5.00 -9.30 -0.33
CA GLN A 29 5.65 -8.86 -1.57
C GLN A 29 6.61 -9.92 -2.12
N GLN A 30 6.57 -10.12 -3.44
CA GLN A 30 7.44 -11.07 -4.13
C GLN A 30 8.92 -10.69 -3.93
N GLU A 31 9.22 -9.41 -4.13
CA GLU A 31 10.53 -8.84 -3.88
C GLU A 31 10.76 -8.63 -2.37
N ARG A 32 11.74 -9.36 -1.80
CA ARG A 32 12.10 -9.24 -0.38
C ARG A 32 12.49 -7.83 0.03
N ALA A 33 13.07 -7.05 -0.88
CA ALA A 33 13.53 -5.69 -0.61
C ALA A 33 12.38 -4.69 -0.43
N ARG A 34 11.20 -4.99 -0.97
CA ARG A 34 10.00 -4.14 -0.83
C ARG A 34 9.24 -4.38 0.47
N ARG A 35 9.47 -5.52 1.13
CA ARG A 35 8.81 -5.86 2.39
C ARG A 35 9.20 -4.84 3.49
N PRO A 36 8.25 -4.39 4.32
CA PRO A 36 8.54 -3.47 5.42
C PRO A 36 9.44 -4.14 6.45
N LYS A 37 10.31 -3.37 7.12
CA LYS A 37 11.10 -3.89 8.24
C LYS A 37 10.21 -4.02 9.47
N PHE A 38 10.64 -4.83 10.44
CA PHE A 38 9.90 -4.97 11.70
C PHE A 38 9.67 -3.64 12.43
N ALA A 39 10.63 -2.72 12.39
CA ALA A 39 10.45 -1.37 12.93
C ALA A 39 9.30 -0.61 12.25
N ASP A 40 9.17 -0.71 10.93
CA ASP A 40 8.10 -0.08 10.15
C ASP A 40 6.75 -0.71 10.49
N ILE A 41 6.70 -2.05 10.60
CA ILE A 41 5.50 -2.80 10.97
C ILE A 41 4.99 -2.35 12.35
N VAL A 42 5.88 -2.27 13.35
CA VAL A 42 5.52 -1.82 14.70
C VAL A 42 5.00 -0.38 14.67
N SER A 43 5.67 0.51 13.93
CA SER A 43 5.23 1.92 13.79
C SER A 43 3.85 2.04 13.15
N ILE A 44 3.56 1.24 12.11
CA ILE A 44 2.25 1.20 11.46
C ILE A 44 1.18 0.71 12.42
N LEU A 45 1.41 -0.40 13.12
CA LEU A 45 0.46 -0.97 14.07
C LEU A 45 0.18 0.01 15.23
N ASP A 46 1.21 0.66 15.75
CA ASP A 46 1.11 1.65 16.82
C ASP A 46 0.29 2.88 16.38
N LYS A 47 0.42 3.33 15.13
CA LYS A 47 -0.46 4.37 14.55
C LYS A 47 -1.92 3.90 14.46
N LEU A 48 -2.16 2.67 14.02
CA LEU A 48 -3.52 2.11 13.90
C LEU A 48 -4.19 1.94 15.27
N ILE A 49 -3.45 1.55 16.31
CA ILE A 49 -3.96 1.41 17.68
C ILE A 49 -4.30 2.78 18.29
N ARG A 50 -3.48 3.80 18.04
CA ARG A 50 -3.73 5.17 18.50
C ARG A 50 -4.91 5.86 17.79
N ALA A 51 -5.28 5.39 16.60
CA ALA A 51 -6.39 5.90 15.81
C ALA A 51 -7.38 4.77 15.45
N PRO A 52 -8.22 4.33 16.41
CA PRO A 52 -9.08 3.16 16.23
C PRO A 52 -10.12 3.32 15.11
N ASP A 53 -10.45 4.55 14.72
CA ASP A 53 -11.33 4.82 13.58
C ASP A 53 -10.75 4.29 12.26
N SER A 54 -9.42 4.26 12.10
CA SER A 54 -8.75 3.71 10.92
C SER A 54 -8.92 2.19 10.78
N LEU A 55 -9.36 1.49 11.84
CA LEU A 55 -9.63 0.05 11.82
C LEU A 55 -11.09 -0.28 11.48
N LYS A 56 -11.99 0.71 11.45
CA LYS A 56 -13.42 0.49 11.16
C LYS A 56 -13.69 0.17 9.69
N THR A 57 -12.83 0.64 8.79
CA THR A 57 -12.93 0.30 7.36
C THR A 57 -12.50 -1.14 7.17
N LEU A 58 -13.46 -2.03 6.90
CA LEU A 58 -13.20 -3.44 6.62
C LEU A 58 -12.71 -3.60 5.18
N ALA A 59 -11.83 -4.58 4.94
CA ALA A 59 -11.48 -4.99 3.59
C ALA A 59 -12.60 -5.86 3.00
N ASP A 60 -12.78 -5.77 1.68
CA ASP A 60 -13.78 -6.59 0.97
C ASP A 60 -13.50 -8.09 1.18
N PHE A 61 -14.42 -8.72 1.91
CA PHE A 61 -14.49 -10.15 2.14
C PHE A 61 -15.48 -10.76 1.14
N ASP A 62 -14.97 -11.56 0.20
CA ASP A 62 -15.81 -12.38 -0.67
C ASP A 62 -15.64 -13.87 -0.26
N PRO A 63 -16.67 -14.51 0.33
CA PRO A 63 -16.59 -15.89 0.79
C PRO A 63 -16.36 -16.90 -0.35
N ARG A 64 -16.49 -16.49 -1.62
CA ARG A 64 -16.24 -17.34 -2.79
C ARG A 64 -14.78 -17.29 -3.25
N VAL A 65 -13.97 -16.36 -2.72
CA VAL A 65 -12.58 -16.16 -3.12
C VAL A 65 -11.66 -16.90 -2.16
N SER A 66 -11.16 -18.06 -2.59
CA SER A 66 -10.19 -18.85 -1.82
C SER A 66 -8.75 -18.40 -2.03
N ILE A 67 -8.43 -17.78 -3.18
CA ILE A 67 -7.11 -17.26 -3.54
C ILE A 67 -7.28 -16.05 -4.46
N ARG A 68 -6.59 -14.92 -4.18
CA ARG A 68 -6.61 -13.74 -5.08
C ARG A 68 -5.62 -13.89 -6.23
N LEU A 69 -6.04 -13.52 -7.45
CA LEU A 69 -5.16 -13.43 -8.61
C LEU A 69 -4.11 -12.31 -8.42
N PRO A 70 -2.93 -12.41 -9.05
CA PRO A 70 -1.94 -11.34 -9.07
C PRO A 70 -2.55 -10.06 -9.67
N SER A 71 -2.49 -8.95 -8.94
CA SER A 71 -2.97 -7.67 -9.45
C SER A 71 -1.99 -7.15 -10.52
N THR A 72 -2.44 -7.00 -11.75
CA THR A 72 -1.63 -6.44 -12.86
C THR A 72 -1.59 -4.91 -12.85
N SER A 73 -2.36 -4.29 -11.96
CA SER A 73 -2.39 -2.85 -11.73
C SER A 73 -1.59 -2.55 -10.48
N GLY A 74 -0.55 -1.73 -10.56
CA GLY A 74 0.38 -1.38 -9.46
C GLY A 74 -0.22 -0.63 -8.27
N SER A 75 -1.52 -0.78 -8.01
CA SER A 75 -2.26 -0.24 -6.87
C SER A 75 -2.67 -1.39 -5.96
N GLU A 76 -1.71 -2.00 -5.27
CA GLU A 76 -1.97 -3.04 -4.26
C GLU A 76 -2.47 -2.44 -2.92
N GLY A 77 -3.19 -1.31 -2.94
CA GLY A 77 -3.53 -0.57 -1.71
C GLY A 77 -2.29 -0.14 -0.92
N VAL A 78 -1.13 -0.06 -1.58
CA VAL A 78 0.14 0.33 -0.97
C VAL A 78 0.21 1.85 -0.97
N PRO A 79 0.41 2.50 0.19
CA PRO A 79 0.74 3.92 0.22
C PRO A 79 2.04 4.14 -0.54
N PHE A 80 2.03 5.05 -1.52
CA PHE A 80 3.21 5.41 -2.29
C PHE A 80 4.35 5.84 -1.34
N ARG A 81 5.56 5.29 -1.52
CA ARG A 81 6.70 5.61 -0.65
C ARG A 81 7.44 6.85 -1.12
N THR A 82 7.41 7.11 -2.41
CA THR A 82 8.05 8.29 -3.02
C THR A 82 7.09 9.01 -3.95
N VAL A 83 7.35 10.30 -4.17
CA VAL A 83 6.61 11.11 -5.15
C VAL A 83 6.79 10.56 -6.56
N SER A 84 7.96 9.98 -6.87
CA SER A 84 8.24 9.32 -8.15
C SER A 84 7.32 8.10 -8.39
N GLU A 85 7.19 7.20 -7.40
CA GLU A 85 6.29 6.04 -7.49
C GLU A 85 4.83 6.45 -7.69
N TRP A 86 4.39 7.49 -6.99
CA TRP A 86 3.04 8.03 -7.16
C TRP A 86 2.83 8.61 -8.56
N LEU A 87 3.77 9.42 -9.05
CA LEU A 87 3.70 10.01 -10.38
C LEU A 87 3.75 8.94 -11.48
N GLU A 88 4.55 7.89 -11.32
CA GLU A 88 4.58 6.75 -12.25
C GLU A 88 3.23 6.03 -12.32
N SER A 89 2.55 5.85 -11.17
CA SER A 89 1.23 5.22 -11.11
C SER A 89 0.16 5.98 -11.90
N ILE A 90 0.28 7.30 -12.03
CA ILE A 90 -0.64 8.15 -12.81
C ILE A 90 -0.06 8.53 -14.18
N LYS A 91 1.06 7.94 -14.59
CA LYS A 91 1.78 8.22 -15.85
C LYS A 91 2.23 9.68 -16.00
N MET A 92 2.59 10.31 -14.88
CA MET A 92 3.10 11.69 -14.78
C MET A 92 4.55 11.75 -14.28
N GLN A 93 5.33 10.67 -14.40
CA GLN A 93 6.71 10.58 -13.90
C GLN A 93 7.66 11.65 -14.44
N GLN A 94 7.36 12.23 -15.61
CA GLN A 94 8.11 13.34 -16.20
C GLN A 94 8.12 14.61 -15.32
N TYR A 95 7.15 14.76 -14.42
CA TYR A 95 7.06 15.90 -13.51
C TYR A 95 7.83 15.70 -12.20
N THR A 96 8.47 14.54 -11.99
CA THR A 96 9.15 14.21 -10.72
C THR A 96 10.16 15.30 -10.32
N GLU A 97 11.00 15.75 -11.25
CA GLU A 97 11.98 16.81 -11.00
C GLU A 97 11.32 18.14 -10.62
N HIS A 98 10.14 18.45 -11.19
CA HIS A 98 9.41 19.68 -10.89
C HIS A 98 8.85 19.66 -9.45
N PHE A 99 8.33 18.50 -9.03
CA PHE A 99 7.87 18.31 -7.65
C PHE A 99 9.04 18.39 -6.66
N LEU A 100 10.17 17.76 -6.97
CA LEU A 100 11.37 17.81 -6.12
C LEU A 100 11.94 19.23 -6.02
N ALA A 101 12.04 19.95 -7.14
CA ALA A 101 12.52 21.33 -7.19
C ALA A 101 11.61 22.30 -6.41
N ALA A 102 10.31 22.06 -6.40
CA ALA A 102 9.35 22.82 -5.60
C ALA A 102 9.30 22.40 -4.11
N GLY A 103 10.13 21.45 -3.68
CA GLY A 103 10.23 21.01 -2.29
C GLY A 103 9.20 19.93 -1.87
N TYR A 104 8.44 19.39 -2.82
CA TYR A 104 7.53 18.26 -2.63
C TYR A 104 8.31 16.94 -2.70
N THR A 105 9.12 16.68 -1.68
CA THR A 105 9.96 15.48 -1.58
C THR A 105 9.29 14.29 -0.89
N ALA A 106 8.11 14.49 -0.30
CA ALA A 106 7.37 13.47 0.45
C ALA A 106 5.87 13.53 0.12
N ILE A 107 5.20 12.36 0.10
CA ILE A 107 3.77 12.24 -0.22
C ILE A 107 2.90 13.05 0.74
N GLU A 108 3.28 13.14 2.01
CA GLU A 108 2.57 13.96 3.02
C GLU A 108 2.48 15.44 2.64
N LYS A 109 3.49 15.98 1.94
CA LYS A 109 3.48 17.36 1.43
C LYS A 109 2.64 17.49 0.17
N VAL A 110 2.67 16.48 -0.71
CA VAL A 110 1.87 16.45 -1.93
C VAL A 110 0.38 16.48 -1.63
N VAL A 111 -0.06 15.79 -0.57
CA VAL A 111 -1.48 15.76 -0.14
C VAL A 111 -1.99 17.14 0.31
N GLN A 112 -1.10 18.09 0.63
CA GLN A 112 -1.45 19.44 1.07
C GLN A 112 -1.49 20.47 -0.08
N MET A 113 -1.26 20.05 -1.34
CA MET A 113 -1.27 20.95 -2.49
C MET A 113 -2.67 21.48 -2.82
N THR A 114 -2.75 22.75 -3.18
CA THR A 114 -3.96 23.45 -3.65
C THR A 114 -3.88 23.69 -5.17
N ASN A 115 -5.04 23.84 -5.83
CA ASN A 115 -5.14 24.07 -7.28
C ASN A 115 -5.05 25.56 -7.69
N GLU A 116 -4.27 26.38 -6.98
CA GLU A 116 -4.16 27.81 -7.32
C GLU A 116 -3.46 28.06 -8.67
#